data_AF-A0A191HXJ9-F1
#
_entry.id   AF-A0A191HXJ9-F1
#
_cell.length_a   1.000
_cell.length_b   1.000
_cell.length_c   1.000
_cell.angle_alpha   90.00
_cell.angle_beta   90.00
_cell.angle_gamma   90.00
#
_symmetry.space_group_name_H-M   'P 1'
#
loop_
_entity.id
_entity.type
_entity.pdbx_description
1 polymer ?
#
loop_
_entity_poly.entity_id
_entity_poly.type
_entity_poly.pdbx_seq_one_letter_code
_entity_poly.pdbx_strand_id
1 'polypeptide(L)'
;MDNELQLFFKKSDITYTKDKIFISNFDVLKENIETISKFIRNSEVNEKTVKEVKKILANANKTIYAIDSLKKKIKQDLLSPYLHFEGQIKELIQGIKEAEKDARSKVRDLEESERSNKKNAIEKLFNKRNQLIYKISWLTIDKFIKNEYLNKTYSMKKIEEELVVFFEKIKNDLDVLEKMTNNQFLLLNYQEHLNLALVLQDKSTQKCRRALNAFKLPCKVSISITQQIALEKITNLLEEHLFAYTIE
;
A
#
# COMPACT_ATOMS: atom_id res chain seq x y z
N MET A 1 -4.68 26.44 25.46
CA MET A 1 -5.60 27.13 24.53
C MET A 1 -6.62 26.09 24.14
N ASP A 2 -7.61 25.91 25.02
CA ASP A 2 -8.70 24.98 24.80
C ASP A 2 -9.68 25.65 23.84
N ASN A 3 -9.49 25.38 22.55
CA ASN A 3 -10.48 25.72 21.54
C ASN A 3 -11.19 24.41 21.20
N GLU A 4 -12.07 23.98 22.09
CA GLU A 4 -13.06 22.96 21.77
C GLU A 4 -14.04 23.58 20.77
N LEU A 5 -13.66 23.55 19.49
CA LEU A 5 -14.60 23.78 18.39
C LEU A 5 -15.53 22.56 18.35
N GLN A 6 -16.57 22.60 19.17
CA GLN A 6 -17.63 21.61 19.14
C GLN A 6 -18.49 21.88 17.89
N LEU A 7 -18.47 20.94 16.95
CA LEU A 7 -19.31 21.01 15.76
C LEU A 7 -20.75 20.72 16.17
N PHE A 8 -21.57 21.75 16.30
CA PHE A 8 -22.98 21.60 16.65
C PHE A 8 -23.84 21.57 15.39
N PHE A 9 -24.38 20.40 15.07
CA PHE A 9 -25.53 20.26 14.19
C PHE A 9 -26.74 19.93 15.05
N LYS A 10 -27.70 20.85 15.16
CA LYS A 10 -28.91 20.62 15.95
C LYS A 10 -30.06 20.31 15.00
N LYS A 11 -30.93 19.38 15.42
CA LYS A 11 -32.16 19.05 14.68
C LYS A 11 -33.07 20.27 14.47
N SER A 12 -32.97 21.29 15.33
CA SER A 12 -33.67 22.58 15.21
C SER A 12 -33.26 23.38 13.97
N ASP A 13 -32.10 23.08 13.41
CA ASP A 13 -31.53 23.84 12.29
C ASP A 13 -32.19 23.43 10.95
N ILE A 14 -33.02 22.38 10.96
CA ILE A 14 -33.82 21.94 9.82
C ILE A 14 -35.30 22.12 10.13
N THR A 15 -35.98 22.97 9.36
CA THR A 15 -37.45 23.07 9.34
C THR A 15 -37.99 22.32 8.12
N TYR A 16 -38.95 21.42 8.33
CA TYR A 16 -39.61 20.66 7.26
C TYR A 16 -41.12 20.63 7.47
N THR A 17 -41.87 20.95 6.42
CA THR A 17 -43.33 20.83 6.34
C THR A 17 -43.71 19.84 5.25
N LYS A 18 -44.64 18.93 5.55
CA LYS A 18 -45.13 17.94 4.57
C LYS A 18 -46.24 18.54 3.71
N ASP A 19 -45.96 18.75 2.42
CA ASP A 19 -46.98 19.23 1.48
C ASP A 19 -48.03 18.15 1.18
N LYS A 20 -49.31 18.54 1.17
CA LYS A 20 -50.45 17.67 0.80
C LYS A 20 -50.85 17.96 -0.64
N ILE A 21 -50.89 16.92 -1.47
CA ILE A 21 -51.41 16.98 -2.85
C ILE A 21 -52.73 16.24 -2.91
N PHE A 22 -53.76 16.88 -3.47
CA PHE A 22 -55.05 16.25 -3.74
C PHE A 22 -55.68 16.86 -5.00
N ILE A 23 -56.52 16.08 -5.69
CA ILE A 23 -57.27 16.53 -6.86
C ILE A 23 -58.66 16.92 -6.35
N SER A 24 -58.99 18.22 -6.35
CA SER A 24 -60.22 18.74 -5.75
C SER A 24 -61.50 18.20 -6.39
N ASN A 25 -61.49 17.94 -7.70
CA ASN A 25 -62.66 17.48 -8.47
C ASN A 25 -62.44 16.10 -9.09
N PHE A 26 -61.84 15.16 -8.35
CA PHE A 26 -61.50 13.84 -8.88
C PHE A 26 -62.73 13.09 -9.41
N ASP A 27 -63.86 13.15 -8.69
CA ASP A 27 -65.07 12.42 -9.05
C ASP A 27 -65.68 12.93 -10.36
N VAL A 28 -65.76 14.25 -10.54
CA VAL A 28 -66.25 14.87 -11.79
C VAL A 28 -65.33 14.54 -12.97
N LEU A 29 -64.01 14.53 -12.76
CA LEU A 29 -63.05 14.15 -13.81
C LEU A 29 -63.18 12.68 -14.18
N LYS A 30 -63.40 11.81 -13.19
CA LYS A 30 -63.59 10.38 -13.38
C LYS A 30 -64.86 10.09 -14.19
N GLU A 31 -65.99 10.70 -13.83
CA GLU A 31 -67.26 10.54 -14.56
C GLU A 31 -67.15 11.00 -16.03
N ASN A 32 -66.48 12.13 -16.27
CA ASN A 32 -66.23 12.64 -17.62
C ASN A 32 -65.37 11.66 -18.45
N ILE A 33 -64.29 11.12 -17.86
CA ILE A 33 -63.42 10.14 -18.53
C ILE A 33 -64.18 8.83 -18.80
N GLU A 34 -65.00 8.36 -17.86
CA GLU A 34 -65.83 7.17 -18.03
C GLU A 34 -66.85 7.34 -19.16
N THR A 35 -67.46 8.52 -19.27
CA THR A 35 -68.42 8.84 -20.33
C THR A 35 -67.75 8.83 -21.70
N ILE A 36 -66.61 9.51 -21.83
CA ILE A 36 -65.81 9.53 -23.07
C ILE A 36 -65.33 8.11 -23.41
N SER A 37 -64.92 7.32 -22.41
CA SER A 37 -64.45 5.95 -22.61
C SER A 37 -65.56 5.01 -23.09
N LYS A 38 -66.76 5.12 -22.52
CA LYS A 38 -67.95 4.37 -22.96
C LYS A 38 -68.33 4.75 -24.39
N PHE A 39 -68.31 6.04 -24.71
CA PHE A 39 -68.57 6.52 -26.06
C PHE A 39 -67.56 5.95 -27.07
N ILE A 40 -66.26 6.03 -26.77
CA ILE A 40 -65.20 5.48 -27.65
C ILE A 40 -65.37 3.97 -27.86
N ARG A 41 -65.70 3.21 -26.80
CA ARG A 41 -65.87 1.75 -26.88
C ARG A 41 -67.09 1.32 -27.68
N ASN A 42 -68.18 2.08 -27.61
CA ASN A 42 -69.46 1.72 -28.24
C ASN A 42 -69.67 2.39 -29.61
N SER A 43 -68.69 3.17 -30.10
CA SER A 43 -68.80 3.87 -31.38
C SER A 43 -68.60 2.92 -32.56
N GLU A 44 -69.60 2.82 -33.45
CA GLU A 44 -69.46 2.14 -34.74
C GLU A 44 -68.79 3.06 -35.78
N VAL A 45 -67.73 2.55 -36.40
CA VAL A 45 -66.86 3.31 -37.31
C VAL A 45 -67.24 3.03 -38.76
N ASN A 46 -67.99 3.95 -39.37
CA ASN A 46 -68.46 3.89 -40.76
C ASN A 46 -68.00 5.15 -41.53
N GLU A 47 -68.09 5.15 -42.87
CA GLU A 47 -67.56 6.24 -43.74
C GLU A 47 -67.99 7.67 -43.34
N LYS A 48 -69.18 7.80 -42.75
CA LYS A 48 -69.72 9.08 -42.26
C LYS A 48 -69.21 9.47 -40.86
N THR A 49 -68.94 8.50 -39.97
CA THR A 49 -68.62 8.73 -38.54
C THR A 49 -67.12 8.73 -38.22
N VAL A 50 -66.28 8.16 -39.10
CA VAL A 50 -64.82 8.03 -38.92
C VAL A 50 -64.13 9.36 -38.56
N LYS A 51 -64.56 10.48 -39.17
CA LYS A 51 -63.96 11.80 -38.90
C LYS A 51 -64.20 12.27 -37.47
N GLU A 52 -65.38 12.03 -36.93
CA GLU A 52 -65.77 12.45 -35.57
C GLU A 52 -65.09 11.57 -34.52
N VAL A 53 -65.09 10.26 -34.73
CA VAL A 53 -64.39 9.30 -33.87
C VAL A 53 -62.89 9.63 -33.78
N LYS A 54 -62.24 9.96 -34.91
CA LYS A 54 -60.82 10.40 -34.92
C LYS A 54 -60.58 11.67 -34.10
N LYS A 55 -61.49 12.65 -34.15
CA LYS A 55 -61.38 13.87 -33.33
C LYS A 55 -61.48 13.56 -31.84
N ILE A 56 -62.39 12.66 -31.45
CA ILE A 56 -62.58 12.26 -30.05
C ILE A 56 -61.35 11.50 -29.54
N LEU A 57 -60.80 10.57 -30.34
CA LEU A 57 -59.55 9.87 -30.01
C LEU A 57 -58.38 10.84 -29.85
N ALA A 58 -58.26 11.82 -30.74
CA ALA A 58 -57.22 12.85 -30.64
C ALA A 58 -57.37 13.68 -29.36
N ASN A 59 -58.60 14.06 -28.99
CA ASN A 59 -58.87 14.77 -27.75
C ASN A 59 -58.57 13.91 -26.52
N ALA A 60 -58.94 12.62 -26.51
CA ALA A 60 -58.61 11.70 -25.43
C ALA A 60 -57.08 11.57 -25.24
N ASN A 61 -56.33 11.41 -26.33
CA ASN A 61 -54.87 11.34 -26.29
C ASN A 61 -54.23 12.63 -25.77
N LYS A 62 -54.76 13.81 -26.15
CA LYS A 62 -54.31 15.10 -25.60
C LYS A 62 -54.56 15.19 -24.10
N THR A 63 -55.73 14.75 -23.63
CA THR A 63 -56.09 14.76 -22.20
C THR A 63 -55.18 13.82 -21.40
N ILE A 64 -54.91 12.61 -21.90
CA ILE A 64 -53.96 11.65 -21.27
C ILE A 64 -52.59 12.30 -21.14
N TYR A 65 -52.08 12.87 -22.24
CA TYR A 65 -50.78 13.54 -22.24
C TYR A 65 -50.73 14.71 -21.26
N ALA A 66 -51.80 15.51 -21.16
CA ALA A 66 -51.88 16.63 -20.23
C ALA A 66 -51.83 16.16 -18.76
N ILE A 67 -52.60 15.12 -18.40
CA ILE A 67 -52.60 14.54 -17.05
C ILE A 67 -51.21 13.99 -16.70
N ASP A 68 -50.60 13.23 -17.60
CA ASP A 68 -49.26 12.67 -17.38
C ASP A 68 -48.20 13.76 -17.27
N SER A 69 -48.29 14.81 -18.08
CA SER A 69 -47.39 15.95 -18.02
C SER A 69 -47.52 16.73 -16.72
N LEU A 70 -48.74 16.98 -16.24
CA LEU A 70 -49.00 17.60 -14.94
C LEU A 70 -48.45 16.74 -13.79
N LYS A 71 -48.69 15.42 -13.81
CA LYS A 71 -48.11 14.48 -12.83
C LYS A 71 -46.59 14.59 -12.78
N LYS A 72 -45.93 14.62 -13.96
CA LYS A 72 -44.46 14.74 -14.05
C LYS A 72 -43.96 16.08 -13.49
N LYS A 73 -44.64 17.19 -13.84
CA LYS A 73 -44.31 18.53 -13.31
C LYS A 73 -44.43 18.60 -11.79
N ILE A 74 -45.57 18.19 -11.24
CA ILE A 74 -45.79 18.18 -9.79
C ILE A 74 -44.73 17.33 -9.07
N LYS A 75 -44.41 16.14 -9.61
CA LYS A 75 -43.32 15.31 -9.06
C LYS A 75 -41.98 16.05 -9.06
N GLN A 76 -41.65 16.73 -10.16
CA GLN A 76 -40.39 17.47 -10.28
C GLN A 76 -40.35 18.65 -9.31
N ASP A 77 -41.43 19.42 -9.21
CA ASP A 77 -41.54 20.59 -8.33
C ASP A 77 -41.42 20.20 -6.86
N LEU A 78 -41.99 19.05 -6.45
CA LEU A 78 -41.84 18.51 -5.09
C LEU A 78 -40.43 17.96 -4.81
N LEU A 79 -39.82 17.31 -5.79
CA LEU A 79 -38.49 16.71 -5.61
C LEU A 79 -37.37 17.75 -5.67
N SER A 80 -37.57 18.85 -6.40
CA SER A 80 -36.60 19.94 -6.52
C SER A 80 -36.10 20.48 -5.16
N PRO A 81 -36.97 20.89 -4.20
CA PRO A 81 -36.52 21.37 -2.90
C PRO A 81 -35.83 20.27 -2.08
N TYR A 82 -36.26 19.01 -2.21
CA TYR A 82 -35.59 17.89 -1.56
C TYR A 82 -34.17 17.68 -2.11
N LEU A 83 -34.00 17.67 -3.43
CA LEU A 83 -32.69 17.50 -4.07
C LEU A 83 -31.76 18.67 -3.75
N HIS A 84 -32.28 19.88 -3.66
CA HIS A 84 -31.52 21.05 -3.21
C HIS A 84 -31.05 20.87 -1.76
N PHE A 85 -31.96 20.51 -0.85
CA PHE A 85 -31.63 20.20 0.54
C PHE A 85 -30.58 19.08 0.66
N GLU A 86 -30.76 17.98 -0.09
CA GLU A 86 -29.81 16.87 -0.14
C GLU A 86 -28.43 17.34 -0.61
N GLY A 87 -28.39 18.21 -1.63
CA GLY A 87 -27.17 18.85 -2.12
C GLY A 87 -26.45 19.66 -1.04
N GLN A 88 -27.18 20.53 -0.35
CA GLN A 88 -26.63 21.33 0.75
C GLN A 88 -26.07 20.46 1.89
N ILE A 89 -26.79 19.41 2.27
CA ILE A 89 -26.31 18.46 3.30
C ILE A 89 -25.05 17.73 2.83
N LYS A 90 -25.00 17.29 1.57
CA LYS A 90 -23.81 16.64 1.01
C LYS A 90 -22.60 17.57 1.01
N GLU A 91 -22.78 18.83 0.64
CA GLU A 91 -21.73 19.83 0.65
C GLU A 91 -21.15 20.04 2.06
N LEU A 92 -22.02 20.20 3.06
CA LEU A 92 -21.61 20.30 4.47
C LEU A 92 -20.83 19.07 4.94
N ILE A 93 -21.33 17.87 4.64
CA ILE A 93 -20.67 16.61 4.99
C ILE A 93 -19.30 16.50 4.29
N GLN A 94 -19.24 16.87 3.02
CA GLN A 94 -18.03 16.77 2.21
C GLN A 94 -16.94 17.72 2.73
N GLY A 95 -17.29 18.96 3.06
CA GLY A 95 -16.34 19.92 3.62
C GLY A 95 -15.72 19.44 4.94
N ILE A 96 -16.50 18.80 5.81
CA ILE A 96 -15.99 18.22 7.06
C ILE A 96 -15.07 17.02 6.77
N LYS A 97 -15.47 16.12 5.87
CA LYS A 97 -14.68 14.93 5.52
C LYS A 97 -13.34 15.28 4.89
N GLU A 98 -13.31 16.30 4.04
CA GLU A 98 -12.08 16.79 3.42
C GLU A 98 -11.12 17.35 4.47
N ALA A 99 -11.62 18.23 5.35
CA ALA A 99 -10.82 18.77 6.45
C ALA A 99 -10.30 17.66 7.39
N GLU A 100 -11.12 16.67 7.71
CA GLU A 100 -10.73 15.50 8.51
C GLU A 100 -9.61 14.69 7.83
N LYS A 101 -9.76 14.41 6.53
CA LYS A 101 -8.78 13.66 5.75
C LYS A 101 -7.43 14.39 5.72
N ASP A 102 -7.45 15.70 5.51
CA ASP A 102 -6.25 16.54 5.48
C ASP A 102 -5.55 16.56 6.85
N ALA A 103 -6.32 16.70 7.94
CA ALA A 103 -5.77 16.64 9.29
C ALA A 103 -5.11 15.28 9.58
N ARG A 104 -5.78 14.18 9.23
CA ARG A 104 -5.22 12.82 9.37
C ARG A 104 -3.94 12.63 8.56
N SER A 105 -3.88 13.16 7.33
CA SER A 105 -2.67 13.12 6.51
C SER A 105 -1.52 13.86 7.19
N LYS A 106 -1.76 15.11 7.64
CA LYS A 106 -0.74 15.90 8.33
C LYS A 106 -0.19 15.20 9.58
N VAL A 107 -1.05 14.56 10.36
CA VAL A 107 -0.62 13.76 11.53
C VAL A 107 0.29 12.61 11.09
N ARG A 108 -0.13 11.84 10.08
CA ARG A 108 0.66 10.73 9.54
C ARG A 108 2.01 11.19 8.99
N ASP A 109 2.03 12.29 8.25
CA ASP A 109 3.25 12.84 7.64
C ASP A 109 4.24 13.31 8.71
N LEU A 110 3.75 13.91 9.79
CA LEU A 110 4.57 14.26 10.95
C LEU A 110 5.14 13.02 11.65
N GLU A 111 4.31 12.01 11.91
CA GLU A 111 4.77 10.78 12.55
C GLU A 111 5.80 10.02 11.71
N GLU A 112 5.61 9.97 10.40
CA GLU A 112 6.56 9.33 9.48
C GLU A 112 7.85 10.14 9.34
N SER A 113 7.76 11.47 9.33
CA SER A 113 8.92 12.36 9.36
C SER A 113 9.74 12.16 10.65
N GLU A 114 9.08 12.11 11.81
CA GLU A 114 9.74 11.81 13.09
C GLU A 114 10.40 10.42 13.09
N ARG A 115 9.73 9.43 12.52
CA ARG A 115 10.25 8.07 12.36
C ARG A 115 11.50 8.04 11.47
N SER A 116 11.46 8.72 10.34
CA SER A 116 12.55 8.83 9.38
C SER A 116 13.75 9.59 9.98
N ASN A 117 13.49 10.72 10.65
CA ASN A 117 14.51 11.49 11.34
C ASN A 117 15.20 10.67 12.43
N LYS A 118 14.45 9.87 13.18
CA LYS A 118 14.99 8.96 14.19
C LYS A 118 15.85 7.86 13.55
N LYS A 119 15.40 7.25 12.46
CA LYS A 119 16.19 6.28 11.68
C LYS A 119 17.52 6.89 11.25
N ASN A 120 17.50 8.09 10.66
CA ASN A 120 18.69 8.81 10.23
C ASN A 120 19.64 9.13 11.40
N ALA A 121 19.09 9.47 12.57
CA ALA A 121 19.89 9.70 13.77
C ALA A 121 20.60 8.43 14.24
N ILE A 122 19.89 7.29 14.27
CA ILE A 122 20.47 5.98 14.61
C ILE A 122 21.56 5.60 13.60
N GLU A 123 21.32 5.83 12.31
CA GLU A 123 22.30 5.57 11.24
C GLU A 123 23.58 6.40 11.40
N LYS A 124 23.44 7.69 11.67
CA LYS A 124 24.58 8.56 11.97
C LYS A 124 25.36 8.07 13.19
N LEU A 125 24.69 7.67 14.26
CA LEU A 125 25.33 7.13 15.47
C LEU A 125 26.05 5.81 15.19
N PHE A 126 25.41 4.89 14.46
CA PHE A 126 25.97 3.62 14.03
C PHE A 126 27.26 3.83 13.21
N ASN A 127 27.17 4.62 12.13
CA ASN A 127 28.29 4.88 11.24
C ASN A 127 29.45 5.57 11.96
N LYS A 128 29.15 6.58 12.80
CA LYS A 128 30.17 7.28 13.59
C LYS A 128 30.92 6.34 14.53
N ARG A 129 30.21 5.47 15.26
CA ARG A 129 30.84 4.50 16.18
C ARG A 129 31.64 3.44 15.41
N ASN A 130 31.09 2.90 14.32
CA ASN A 130 31.79 1.92 13.51
C ASN A 130 33.09 2.51 12.94
N GLN A 131 33.05 3.69 12.35
CA GLN A 131 34.24 4.32 11.75
C GLN A 131 35.33 4.66 12.77
N LEU A 132 34.95 5.13 13.97
CA LEU A 132 35.92 5.58 14.97
C LEU A 132 36.52 4.43 15.80
N ILE A 133 35.70 3.43 16.17
CA ILE A 133 36.08 2.44 17.19
C ILE A 133 36.31 1.04 16.61
N TYR A 134 35.33 0.51 15.86
CA TYR A 134 35.30 -0.92 15.50
C TYR A 134 35.87 -1.22 14.09
N LYS A 135 35.70 -0.29 13.15
CA LYS A 135 36.20 -0.32 11.76
C LYS A 135 35.82 -1.58 10.97
N ILE A 136 34.56 -2.02 11.10
CA ILE A 136 34.05 -3.21 10.41
C ILE A 136 33.40 -2.80 9.09
N SER A 137 34.03 -3.13 7.96
CA SER A 137 33.65 -2.61 6.63
C SER A 137 32.34 -3.18 6.05
N TRP A 138 32.00 -4.42 6.37
CA TRP A 138 30.86 -5.14 5.80
C TRP A 138 29.56 -4.97 6.61
N LEU A 139 29.63 -4.38 7.80
CA LEU A 139 28.49 -4.30 8.72
C LEU A 139 27.62 -3.08 8.40
N THR A 140 26.39 -3.32 7.99
CA THR A 140 25.38 -2.29 7.69
C THR A 140 24.39 -2.10 8.84
N ILE A 141 23.74 -0.93 8.88
CA ILE A 141 22.71 -0.64 9.90
C ILE A 141 21.54 -1.62 9.86
N ASP A 142 21.21 -2.20 8.69
CA ASP A 142 20.09 -3.13 8.52
C ASP A 142 20.21 -4.37 9.41
N LYS A 143 21.45 -4.75 9.80
CA LYS A 143 21.72 -5.85 10.71
C LYS A 143 21.45 -5.52 12.19
N PHE A 144 21.35 -4.23 12.52
CA PHE A 144 21.13 -3.74 13.89
C PHE A 144 19.71 -3.18 14.07
N ILE A 145 19.20 -2.44 13.09
CA ILE A 145 17.95 -1.68 13.25
C ILE A 145 16.74 -2.59 13.35
N LYS A 146 15.87 -2.30 14.32
CA LYS A 146 14.59 -2.98 14.54
C LYS A 146 13.45 -1.98 14.43
N ASN A 147 12.26 -2.43 14.02
CA ASN A 147 11.07 -1.58 13.94
C ASN A 147 10.73 -0.94 15.31
N GLU A 148 11.00 -1.64 16.41
CA GLU A 148 10.77 -1.15 17.77
C GLU A 148 11.59 0.11 18.11
N TYR A 149 12.81 0.22 17.56
CA TYR A 149 13.66 1.39 17.79
C TYR A 149 13.09 2.66 17.14
N LEU A 150 12.23 2.51 16.14
CA LEU A 150 11.59 3.62 15.46
C LEU A 150 10.36 4.16 16.21
N ASN A 151 9.88 3.45 17.23
CA ASN A 151 8.75 3.88 18.06
C ASN A 151 9.12 5.08 18.93
N LYS A 152 8.18 6.01 19.16
CA LYS A 152 8.39 7.21 19.99
C LYS A 152 8.80 6.89 21.43
N THR A 153 8.26 5.81 21.99
CA THR A 153 8.48 5.38 23.38
C THR A 153 9.90 4.84 23.63
N TYR A 154 10.58 4.37 22.58
CA TYR A 154 11.90 3.76 22.73
C TYR A 154 12.97 4.84 22.75
N SER A 155 13.66 5.05 23.87
CA SER A 155 14.58 6.19 24.02
C SER A 155 15.88 6.01 23.22
N MET A 156 16.44 7.11 22.70
CA MET A 156 17.73 7.08 21.99
C MET A 156 18.88 6.54 22.86
N LYS A 157 18.84 6.82 24.18
CA LYS A 157 19.84 6.31 25.13
C LYS A 157 19.88 4.78 25.19
N LYS A 158 18.71 4.12 25.24
CA LYS A 158 18.63 2.66 25.21
C LYS A 158 19.17 2.09 23.90
N ILE A 159 18.89 2.76 22.78
CA ILE A 159 19.44 2.34 21.48
C ILE A 159 20.97 2.43 21.49
N GLU A 160 21.54 3.49 22.06
CA GLU A 160 23.00 3.64 22.18
C GLU A 160 23.64 2.56 23.06
N GLU A 161 23.02 2.19 24.17
CA GLU A 161 23.47 1.11 25.05
C GLU A 161 23.43 -0.24 24.31
N GLU A 162 22.30 -0.58 23.67
CA GLU A 162 22.18 -1.81 22.88
C GLU A 162 23.15 -1.83 21.70
N LEU A 163 23.43 -0.67 21.10
CA LEU A 163 24.40 -0.53 20.01
C LEU A 163 25.83 -0.82 20.47
N VAL A 164 26.23 -0.36 21.67
CA VAL A 164 27.54 -0.70 22.26
C VAL A 164 27.66 -2.20 22.44
N VAL A 165 26.68 -2.81 23.10
CA VAL A 165 26.66 -4.25 23.39
C VAL A 165 26.71 -5.06 22.10
N PHE A 166 25.99 -4.62 21.07
CA PHE A 166 25.99 -5.25 19.75
C PHE A 166 27.38 -5.23 19.11
N PHE A 167 28.04 -4.08 19.06
CA PHE A 167 29.39 -4.00 18.48
C PHE A 167 30.44 -4.74 19.31
N GLU A 168 30.37 -4.68 20.65
CA GLU A 168 31.28 -5.43 21.53
C GLU A 168 31.15 -6.93 21.32
N LYS A 169 29.91 -7.44 21.19
CA LYS A 169 29.67 -8.84 20.85
C LYS A 169 30.32 -9.20 19.52
N ILE A 170 30.10 -8.42 18.46
CA ILE A 170 30.68 -8.69 17.14
C ILE A 170 32.20 -8.68 17.19
N LYS A 171 32.79 -7.69 17.87
CA LYS A 171 34.25 -7.61 18.02
C LYS A 171 34.80 -8.86 18.72
N ASN A 172 34.20 -9.26 19.84
CA ASN A 172 34.61 -10.44 20.58
C ASN A 172 34.47 -11.72 19.74
N ASP A 173 33.38 -11.86 18.98
CA ASP A 173 33.18 -13.00 18.09
C ASP A 173 34.24 -13.04 16.97
N LEU A 174 34.58 -11.88 16.38
CA LEU A 174 35.64 -11.76 15.37
C LEU A 174 37.01 -12.10 15.95
N ASP A 175 37.34 -11.61 17.15
CA ASP A 175 38.60 -11.92 17.84
C ASP A 175 38.74 -13.42 18.12
N VAL A 176 37.62 -14.12 18.40
CA VAL A 176 37.60 -15.58 18.55
C VAL A 176 37.82 -16.28 17.22
N LEU A 177 37.14 -15.84 16.16
CA LEU A 177 37.27 -16.42 14.81
C LEU A 177 38.66 -16.21 14.22
N GLU A 178 39.31 -15.08 14.49
CA GLU A 178 40.67 -14.80 14.02
C GLU A 178 41.69 -15.80 14.59
N LYS A 179 41.50 -16.23 15.84
CA LYS A 179 42.35 -17.23 16.51
C LYS A 179 42.12 -18.66 16.02
N MET A 180 41.09 -18.92 15.22
CA MET A 180 40.78 -20.25 14.70
C MET A 180 41.51 -20.56 13.37
N THR A 181 41.86 -21.82 13.15
CA THR A 181 42.49 -22.28 11.90
C THR A 181 41.47 -22.35 10.75
N ASN A 182 41.86 -21.89 9.56
CA ASN A 182 41.01 -21.84 8.36
C ASN A 182 39.74 -20.99 8.55
N ASN A 183 39.94 -19.77 9.05
CA ASN A 183 38.92 -18.81 9.44
C ASN A 183 38.13 -18.17 8.29
N GLN A 184 38.62 -18.18 7.05
CA GLN A 184 37.99 -17.46 5.94
C GLN A 184 36.54 -17.89 5.65
N PHE A 185 36.26 -19.20 5.65
CA PHE A 185 34.91 -19.73 5.48
C PHE A 185 34.01 -19.44 6.69
N LEU A 186 34.57 -19.50 7.90
CA LEU A 186 33.84 -19.18 9.14
C LEU A 186 33.43 -17.70 9.19
N LEU A 187 34.31 -16.81 8.73
CA LEU A 187 34.04 -15.37 8.67
C LEU A 187 32.91 -15.05 7.70
N LEU A 188 32.88 -15.66 6.51
CA LEU A 188 31.79 -15.46 5.55
C LEU A 188 30.43 -15.87 6.13
N ASN A 189 30.33 -17.08 6.70
CA ASN A 189 29.09 -17.55 7.33
C ASN A 189 28.69 -16.67 8.54
N TYR A 190 29.67 -16.13 9.27
CA TYR A 190 29.40 -15.22 10.38
C TYR A 190 28.84 -13.88 9.92
N GLN A 191 29.34 -13.31 8.81
CA GLN A 191 28.84 -12.05 8.27
C GLN A 191 27.36 -12.10 7.90
N GLU A 192 26.89 -13.26 7.43
CA GLU A 192 25.49 -13.45 7.07
C GLU A 192 24.57 -13.51 8.30
N HIS A 193 24.97 -14.30 9.32
CA HIS A 193 24.10 -14.66 10.44
C HIS A 193 24.36 -13.93 11.76
N LEU A 194 25.52 -13.28 11.92
CA LEU A 194 25.97 -12.60 13.15
C LEU A 194 25.81 -13.47 14.42
N ASN A 195 26.04 -14.76 14.26
CA ASN A 195 25.86 -15.75 15.31
C ASN A 195 26.99 -16.78 15.28
N LEU A 196 27.93 -16.62 16.21
CA LEU A 196 29.09 -17.49 16.33
C LEU A 196 28.69 -18.95 16.64
N ALA A 197 27.66 -19.18 17.45
CA ALA A 197 27.23 -20.52 17.82
C ALA A 197 26.76 -21.33 16.61
N LEU A 198 25.99 -20.69 15.70
CA LEU A 198 25.53 -21.33 14.47
C LEU A 198 26.70 -21.68 13.54
N VAL A 199 27.66 -20.75 13.39
CA VAL A 199 28.85 -20.95 12.54
C VAL A 199 29.70 -22.13 13.03
N LEU A 200 29.86 -22.28 14.35
CA LEU A 200 30.65 -23.37 14.95
C LEU A 200 29.92 -24.73 14.93
N GLN A 201 28.59 -24.72 14.91
CA GLN A 201 27.76 -25.93 14.87
C GLN A 201 27.51 -26.45 13.44
N ASP A 202 27.74 -25.63 12.42
CA ASP A 202 27.48 -26.01 11.04
C ASP A 202 28.28 -27.28 10.63
N LYS A 203 27.59 -28.25 10.01
CA LYS A 203 28.18 -29.54 9.63
C LYS A 203 29.20 -29.39 8.49
N SER A 204 29.07 -28.34 7.69
CA SER A 204 29.99 -27.97 6.61
C SER A 204 31.36 -27.57 7.16
N THR A 205 31.40 -26.75 8.23
CA THR A 205 32.61 -26.30 8.92
C THR A 205 33.31 -27.46 9.64
N GLN A 206 32.54 -28.40 10.22
CA GLN A 206 33.08 -29.65 10.79
C GLN A 206 33.72 -30.57 9.74
N LYS A 207 33.17 -30.67 8.53
CA LYS A 207 33.76 -31.45 7.43
C LYS A 207 35.10 -30.83 6.99
N CYS A 208 35.18 -29.51 6.82
CA CYS A 208 36.44 -28.81 6.53
C CYS A 208 37.45 -28.98 7.67
N ARG A 209 37.02 -28.88 8.94
CA ARG A 209 37.87 -29.10 10.12
C ARG A 209 38.42 -30.53 10.20
N ARG A 210 37.62 -31.53 9.83
CA ARG A 210 38.02 -32.95 9.75
C ARG A 210 39.01 -33.20 8.60
N ALA A 211 38.77 -32.63 7.42
CA ALA A 211 39.66 -32.76 6.26
C ALA A 211 41.04 -32.11 6.48
N LEU A 212 41.09 -30.94 7.13
CA LEU A 212 42.33 -30.24 7.46
C LEU A 212 43.14 -30.89 8.59
N ASN A 213 42.46 -31.42 9.61
CA ASN A 213 43.13 -32.17 10.68
C ASN A 213 43.68 -33.52 10.17
N ALA A 214 43.02 -34.14 9.19
CA ALA A 214 43.54 -35.32 8.51
C ALA A 214 44.78 -35.02 7.64
N PHE A 215 44.97 -33.77 7.21
CA PHE A 215 46.12 -33.33 6.40
C PHE A 215 47.39 -33.03 7.22
N LYS A 216 47.31 -32.94 8.55
CA LYS A 216 48.48 -32.80 9.44
C LYS A 216 49.00 -34.17 9.91
N LEU A 217 49.55 -34.95 8.97
CA LEU A 217 50.52 -36.03 9.22
C LEU A 217 51.80 -35.69 8.43
N PRO A 218 53.00 -36.02 8.94
CA PRO A 218 54.23 -35.36 8.54
C PRO A 218 54.62 -35.82 7.15
N CYS A 219 54.70 -34.91 6.18
CA CYS A 219 55.41 -35.22 4.94
C CYS A 219 56.10 -33.99 4.39
N LYS A 220 57.41 -33.91 4.66
CA LYS A 220 58.38 -33.30 3.76
C LYS A 220 58.26 -34.04 2.42
N VAL A 221 57.63 -33.47 1.39
CA VAL A 221 57.98 -33.66 -0.05
C VAL A 221 57.24 -32.61 -0.89
N SER A 222 58.03 -31.64 -1.37
CA SER A 222 57.99 -30.87 -2.63
C SER A 222 56.72 -30.12 -3.08
N ILE A 223 56.74 -28.81 -2.78
CA ILE A 223 56.06 -27.73 -3.53
C ILE A 223 56.55 -27.64 -5.00
N SER A 224 57.66 -28.30 -5.35
CA SER A 224 58.26 -28.28 -6.69
C SER A 224 57.40 -28.94 -7.78
N ILE A 225 56.66 -30.00 -7.46
CA ILE A 225 55.99 -30.83 -8.49
C ILE A 225 54.73 -30.12 -9.00
N THR A 226 53.98 -29.46 -8.12
CA THR A 226 52.76 -28.73 -8.50
C THR A 226 53.07 -27.45 -9.30
N GLN A 227 54.22 -26.81 -9.05
CA GLN A 227 54.67 -25.66 -9.84
C GLN A 227 55.13 -26.08 -11.24
N GLN A 228 55.80 -27.24 -11.39
CA GLN A 228 56.20 -27.76 -12.71
C GLN A 228 55.00 -28.11 -13.59
N ILE A 229 53.98 -28.79 -13.04
CA ILE A 229 52.77 -29.18 -13.79
C ILE A 229 51.96 -27.95 -14.24
N ALA A 230 51.97 -26.86 -13.46
CA ALA A 230 51.29 -25.62 -13.82
C ALA A 230 51.98 -24.87 -14.98
N LEU A 231 53.32 -24.88 -15.02
CA LEU A 231 54.10 -24.26 -16.09
C LEU A 231 53.95 -25.01 -17.43
N GLU A 232 53.97 -26.35 -17.39
CA GLU A 232 53.87 -27.20 -18.58
C GLU A 232 52.49 -27.09 -19.27
N LYS A 233 51.43 -26.84 -18.50
CA LYS A 233 50.09 -26.55 -19.05
C LYS A 233 50.00 -25.19 -19.72
N ILE A 234 50.73 -24.19 -19.22
CA ILE A 234 50.73 -22.84 -19.80
C ILE A 234 51.52 -22.83 -21.11
N THR A 235 52.63 -23.56 -21.20
CA THR A 235 53.41 -23.67 -22.45
C THR A 235 52.62 -24.35 -23.57
N ASN A 236 51.88 -25.43 -23.25
CA ASN A 236 51.06 -26.12 -24.26
C ASN A 236 49.91 -25.24 -24.78
N LEU A 237 49.29 -24.43 -23.93
CA LEU A 237 48.24 -23.49 -24.35
C LEU A 237 48.78 -22.37 -25.25
N LEU A 238 50.02 -21.92 -25.03
CA LEU A 238 50.63 -20.89 -25.87
C LEU A 238 51.05 -21.43 -27.25
N GLU A 239 51.51 -22.68 -27.32
CA GLU A 239 51.84 -23.34 -28.59
C GLU A 239 50.60 -23.60 -29.45
N GLU A 240 49.47 -23.99 -28.86
CA GLU A 240 48.18 -24.13 -29.56
C GLU A 240 47.70 -22.79 -30.15
N HIS A 241 47.88 -21.69 -29.43
CA HIS A 241 47.50 -20.36 -29.91
C HIS A 241 48.45 -19.80 -30.99
N LEU A 242 49.74 -20.15 -30.96
CA LEU A 242 50.72 -19.76 -31.99
C LEU A 242 50.53 -20.52 -33.31
N PHE A 243 50.08 -21.78 -33.27
CA PHE A 243 49.81 -22.58 -34.48
C PHE A 243 48.54 -22.13 -35.22
N ALA A 244 47.60 -21.48 -34.53
CA ALA A 244 46.37 -20.96 -35.13
C ALA A 244 46.56 -19.66 -35.93
N TYR A 245 47.73 -18.99 -35.83
CA TYR A 245 48.00 -17.68 -36.44
C TYR A 245 48.92 -17.72 -37.67
N THR A 246 49.36 -18.90 -38.11
CA THR A 246 50.28 -19.06 -39.26
C THR A 246 49.65 -19.74 -40.48
N ILE A 247 48.33 -19.95 -40.48
CA ILE A 247 47.57 -20.47 -41.62
C ILE A 247 46.50 -19.44 -42.04
N GLU A 248 46.94 -18.26 -42.47
CA GLU A 248 46.22 -17.36 -43.41
C GLU A 248 47.25 -16.62 -44.28
#